data_AF-A0ABD6AY63-F1
#
_entry.id   AF-A0ABD6AY63-F1
#
_cell.length_a   1.000
_cell.length_b   1.000
_cell.length_c   1.000
_cell.angle_alpha   90.00
_cell.angle_beta   90.00
_cell.angle_gamma   90.00
#
_symmetry.space_group_name_H-M   'P 1'
#
loop_
_entity.id
_entity.type
_entity.pdbx_description
1 polymer ?
#
loop_
_entity_poly.entity_id
_entity_poly.type
_entity_poly.pdbx_seq_one_letter_code
_entity_poly.pdbx_strand_id
1 'polypeptide(L)'
;MTTTLDVVMIVHTLFAALWTGGTLIVTGIVVPATRAGLLSGEALLFVRRRFAYLTGVSVLVLLVTGGHLAGTLYTADSLQTSYRGQLVLSMVGLWALLAISLYGGFRRLSGLSSEQSLEPVAAEARPWFLAASVVSLLLLVVAGLL
;
A
#
# COMPACT_ATOMS: atom_id res chain seq x y z
N MET A 1 -31.92 -1.11 0.03
CA MET A 1 -31.26 -2.43 0.01
C MET A 1 -29.87 -2.23 -0.58
N THR A 2 -28.81 -2.70 0.09
CA THR A 2 -27.43 -2.64 -0.42
C THR A 2 -27.23 -3.70 -1.51
N THR A 3 -26.70 -3.31 -2.65
CA THR A 3 -26.38 -4.21 -3.76
C THR A 3 -25.03 -4.91 -3.53
N THR A 4 -24.78 -6.00 -4.26
CA THR A 4 -23.46 -6.67 -4.27
C THR A 4 -22.35 -5.70 -4.68
N LEU A 5 -22.62 -4.80 -5.63
CA LEU A 5 -21.65 -3.84 -6.12
C LEU A 5 -21.27 -2.83 -5.03
N ASP A 6 -22.25 -2.40 -4.21
CA ASP A 6 -21.99 -1.53 -3.05
C ASP A 6 -21.06 -2.20 -2.05
N VAL A 7 -21.31 -3.48 -1.74
CA VAL A 7 -20.47 -4.26 -0.80
C VAL A 7 -19.04 -4.39 -1.33
N VAL A 8 -18.87 -4.73 -2.61
CA VAL A 8 -17.55 -4.85 -3.23
C VAL A 8 -16.81 -3.50 -3.22
N MET A 9 -17.51 -2.41 -3.53
CA MET A 9 -16.94 -1.06 -3.50
C MET A 9 -16.51 -0.65 -2.09
N ILE A 10 -17.34 -0.92 -1.07
CA ILE A 10 -17.00 -0.65 0.34
C ILE A 10 -15.74 -1.43 0.73
N VAL A 11 -15.68 -2.73 0.45
CA VAL A 11 -14.51 -3.56 0.78
C VAL A 11 -13.27 -3.06 0.04
N HIS A 12 -13.37 -2.76 -1.26
CA HIS A 12 -12.26 -2.23 -2.05
C HIS A 12 -11.71 -0.94 -1.42
N THR A 13 -12.59 0.03 -1.15
CA THR A 13 -12.22 1.33 -0.62
C THR A 13 -11.62 1.23 0.78
N LEU A 14 -12.15 0.36 1.65
CA LEU A 14 -11.59 0.14 2.99
C LEU A 14 -10.16 -0.39 2.94
N PHE A 15 -9.90 -1.41 2.10
CA PHE A 15 -8.55 -1.96 1.97
C PHE A 15 -7.59 -1.00 1.27
N ALA A 16 -8.08 -0.22 0.31
CA ALA A 16 -7.30 0.83 -0.34
C ALA A 16 -6.86 1.90 0.67
N ALA A 17 -7.80 2.36 1.51
CA ALA A 17 -7.53 3.35 2.57
C ALA A 17 -6.60 2.79 3.65
N LEU A 18 -6.82 1.56 4.12
CA LEU A 18 -5.96 0.91 5.12
C LEU A 18 -4.53 0.75 4.61
N TRP A 19 -4.35 0.37 3.35
CA TRP A 19 -3.02 0.11 2.81
C TRP A 19 -2.23 1.40 2.54
N THR A 20 -2.87 2.38 1.90
CA THR A 20 -2.25 3.70 1.64
C THR A 20 -2.02 4.46 2.95
N GLY A 21 -3.02 4.54 3.83
CA GLY A 21 -2.90 5.18 5.14
C GLY A 21 -1.87 4.49 6.03
N GLY A 22 -1.87 3.16 6.08
CA GLY A 22 -0.86 2.39 6.81
C GLY A 22 0.56 2.65 6.29
N THR A 23 0.74 2.77 4.97
CA THR A 23 2.02 3.13 4.35
C THR A 23 2.51 4.51 4.82
N LEU A 24 1.62 5.50 4.83
CA LEU A 24 1.94 6.85 5.29
C LEU A 24 2.30 6.87 6.77
N ILE A 25 1.58 6.11 7.62
CA ILE A 25 1.89 5.98 9.05
C ILE A 25 3.26 5.32 9.26
N VAL A 26 3.54 4.21 8.58
CA VAL A 26 4.84 3.53 8.70
C VAL A 26 5.98 4.45 8.29
N THR A 27 5.82 5.18 7.19
CA THR A 27 6.85 6.07 6.68
C THR A 27 7.02 7.32 7.54
N GLY A 28 5.92 7.92 8.01
CA GLY A 28 5.92 9.18 8.73
C GLY A 28 6.19 9.05 10.23
N ILE A 29 5.90 7.89 10.83
CA ILE A 29 6.01 7.68 12.28
C ILE A 29 7.02 6.58 12.60
N VAL A 30 6.84 5.38 12.02
CA VAL A 30 7.63 4.20 12.42
C VAL A 30 9.08 4.31 11.98
N VAL A 31 9.33 4.68 10.71
CA VAL A 31 10.70 4.82 10.17
C VAL A 31 11.49 5.91 10.92
N PRO A 32 10.96 7.13 11.15
CA PRO A 32 11.65 8.14 11.94
C PRO A 32 11.91 7.72 13.39
N ALA A 33 10.91 7.12 14.06
CA ALA A 33 11.07 6.66 15.44
C ALA A 33 12.15 5.58 15.57
N THR A 34 12.23 4.66 14.60
CA THR A 34 13.29 3.64 14.53
C THR A 34 14.66 4.27 14.38
N ARG A 35 14.80 5.28 13.50
CA ARG A 35 16.07 6.00 13.28
C ARG A 35 16.51 6.84 14.46
N ALA A 36 15.58 7.23 15.33
CA ALA A 36 15.86 7.97 16.55
C ALA A 36 16.10 7.05 17.76
N GLY A 37 16.15 5.73 17.57
CA GLY A 37 16.33 4.76 18.65
C GLY A 37 15.14 4.65 19.60
N LEU A 38 13.97 5.16 19.23
CA LEU A 38 12.76 5.20 20.08
C LEU A 38 11.96 3.88 20.05
N LEU A 39 12.26 2.98 19.11
CA LEU A 39 11.60 1.69 18.98
C LEU A 39 12.59 0.55 19.26
N SER A 40 12.17 -0.41 20.08
CA SER A 40 12.92 -1.65 20.27
C SER A 40 12.87 -2.53 19.02
N GLY A 41 13.85 -3.44 18.89
CA GLY A 41 13.88 -4.39 17.77
C GLY A 41 12.64 -5.27 17.71
N GLU A 42 12.12 -5.70 18.87
CA GLU A 42 10.89 -6.48 18.97
C GLU A 42 9.67 -5.70 18.48
N ALA A 43 9.53 -4.43 18.87
CA ALA A 43 8.44 -3.57 18.43
C ALA A 43 8.49 -3.37 16.90
N LEU A 44 9.67 -3.13 16.35
CA LEU A 44 9.85 -3.00 14.90
C LEU A 44 9.50 -4.29 14.15
N LEU A 45 9.95 -5.45 14.64
CA LEU A 45 9.63 -6.76 14.05
C LEU A 45 8.13 -7.04 14.09
N PHE A 46 7.45 -6.69 15.18
CA PHE A 46 6.00 -6.79 15.29
C PHE A 46 5.29 -5.93 14.23
N VAL A 47 5.65 -4.65 14.14
CA VAL A 47 5.08 -3.72 13.15
C VAL A 47 5.33 -4.22 11.73
N ARG A 48 6.58 -4.59 11.42
CA ARG A 48 6.96 -5.16 10.11
C ARG A 48 6.09 -6.36 9.77
N ARG A 49 5.95 -7.32 10.69
CA ARG A 49 5.16 -8.54 10.45
C ARG A 49 3.70 -8.21 10.19
N ARG A 50 3.07 -7.38 11.04
CA ARG A 50 1.65 -7.01 10.87
C ARG A 50 1.42 -6.22 9.60
N PHE A 51 2.31 -5.29 9.27
CA PHE A 51 2.17 -4.49 8.06
C PHE A 51 2.43 -5.30 6.78
N ALA A 52 3.33 -6.30 6.83
CA ALA A 52 3.51 -7.25 5.74
C ALA A 52 2.25 -8.12 5.51
N TYR A 53 1.60 -8.59 6.58
CA TYR A 53 0.30 -9.28 6.46
C TYR A 53 -0.77 -8.36 5.87
N LEU A 54 -0.91 -7.13 6.37
CA LEU A 54 -1.86 -6.16 5.82
C LEU A 54 -1.60 -5.93 4.33
N THR A 55 -0.33 -5.73 3.93
CA THR A 55 0.08 -5.55 2.54
C THR A 55 -0.33 -6.74 1.67
N GLY A 56 -0.02 -7.98 2.11
CA GLY A 56 -0.36 -9.18 1.36
C GLY A 56 -1.88 -9.35 1.19
N VAL A 57 -2.66 -9.14 2.25
CA VAL A 57 -4.13 -9.20 2.18
C VAL A 57 -4.69 -8.10 1.28
N SER A 58 -4.22 -6.85 1.43
CA SER A 58 -4.67 -5.73 0.60
C SER A 58 -4.42 -5.95 -0.88
N VAL A 59 -3.23 -6.47 -1.26
CA VAL A 59 -2.94 -6.79 -2.67
C VAL A 59 -3.98 -7.76 -3.24
N LEU A 60 -4.28 -8.84 -2.52
CA LEU A 60 -5.23 -9.85 -2.98
C LEU A 60 -6.66 -9.29 -3.03
N VAL A 61 -7.09 -8.62 -1.97
CA VAL A 61 -8.44 -8.06 -1.88
C VAL A 61 -8.66 -7.01 -2.96
N LEU A 62 -7.71 -6.10 -3.17
CA LEU A 62 -7.83 -5.04 -4.17
C LEU A 62 -7.78 -5.59 -5.60
N LEU A 63 -6.98 -6.63 -5.86
CA LEU A 63 -6.96 -7.28 -7.16
C LEU A 63 -8.31 -7.92 -7.48
N VAL A 64 -8.88 -8.66 -6.53
CA VAL A 64 -10.17 -9.36 -6.73
C VAL A 64 -11.31 -8.35 -6.84
N THR A 65 -11.42 -7.43 -5.87
CA THR A 65 -12.52 -6.45 -5.84
C THR A 65 -12.40 -5.43 -6.96
N GLY A 66 -11.19 -4.95 -7.26
CA GLY A 66 -10.93 -4.02 -8.35
C GLY A 66 -11.16 -4.67 -9.72
N GLY A 67 -10.75 -5.93 -9.89
CA GLY A 67 -11.06 -6.71 -11.09
C GLY A 67 -12.56 -6.90 -11.30
N HIS A 68 -13.31 -7.21 -10.23
CA HIS A 68 -14.76 -7.33 -10.29
C HIS A 68 -15.43 -5.99 -10.65
N LEU A 69 -15.04 -4.89 -10.00
CA LEU A 69 -15.55 -3.55 -10.30
C LEU A 69 -15.23 -3.13 -11.74
N ALA A 70 -13.99 -3.34 -12.19
CA ALA A 70 -13.59 -3.01 -13.56
C ALA A 70 -14.36 -3.84 -14.60
N GLY A 71 -14.51 -5.14 -14.37
CA GLY A 71 -15.21 -6.05 -15.28
C GLY A 71 -16.74 -5.88 -15.28
N THR A 72 -17.32 -5.25 -14.27
CA THR A 72 -18.76 -4.95 -14.19
C THR A 72 -19.09 -3.55 -14.69
N LEU A 73 -18.21 -2.57 -14.47
CA LEU A 73 -18.47 -1.16 -14.79
C LEU A 73 -17.91 -0.72 -16.15
N TYR A 74 -16.98 -1.47 -16.74
CA TYR A 74 -16.32 -1.10 -17.99
C TYR A 74 -16.32 -2.25 -18.99
N THR A 75 -16.48 -1.90 -20.27
CA THR A 75 -16.06 -2.75 -21.39
C THR A 75 -14.56 -2.62 -21.64
N ALA A 76 -13.95 -3.57 -22.35
CA ALA A 76 -12.53 -3.50 -22.72
C ALA A 76 -12.16 -2.22 -23.48
N ASP A 77 -13.06 -1.73 -24.34
CA ASP A 77 -12.90 -0.47 -25.06
C ASP A 77 -12.98 0.74 -24.11
N SER A 78 -14.07 0.87 -23.35
CA SER A 78 -14.27 2.01 -22.44
C SER A 78 -13.19 2.10 -21.35
N LEU A 79 -12.61 0.97 -20.92
CA LEU A 79 -11.51 0.94 -19.95
C LEU A 79 -10.24 1.60 -20.51
N GLN A 80 -10.02 1.55 -21.83
CA GLN A 80 -8.81 2.09 -22.48
C GLN A 80 -9.03 3.48 -23.07
N THR A 81 -10.24 3.77 -23.54
CA THR A 81 -10.55 4.99 -24.29
C THR A 81 -11.17 6.09 -23.43
N SER A 82 -11.83 5.75 -22.32
CA SER A 82 -12.46 6.75 -21.45
C SER A 82 -11.50 7.32 -20.40
N TYR A 83 -11.75 8.57 -20.00
CA TYR A 83 -11.00 9.22 -18.92
C TYR A 83 -11.02 8.42 -17.61
N ARG A 84 -12.22 7.97 -17.18
CA ARG A 84 -12.36 7.17 -15.96
C ARG A 84 -11.67 5.80 -16.08
N GLY A 85 -11.75 5.17 -17.26
CA GLY A 85 -11.05 3.91 -17.52
C GLY A 85 -9.53 4.04 -17.41
N GLN A 86 -8.95 5.10 -17.98
CA GLN A 86 -7.53 5.39 -17.87
C GLN A 86 -7.08 5.67 -16.43
N LEU A 87 -7.92 6.31 -15.61
CA LEU A 87 -7.68 6.46 -14.17
C LEU A 87 -7.63 5.09 -13.46
N VAL A 88 -8.55 4.17 -13.78
CA VAL A 88 -8.52 2.80 -13.23
C VAL A 88 -7.24 2.07 -13.64
N LEU A 89 -6.83 2.14 -14.92
CA LEU A 89 -5.59 1.52 -15.37
C LEU A 89 -4.35 2.12 -14.68
N SER A 90 -4.33 3.44 -14.52
CA SER A 90 -3.28 4.15 -13.78
C SER A 90 -3.23 3.70 -12.32
N MET A 91 -4.40 3.54 -11.68
CA MET A 91 -4.53 3.06 -10.31
C MET A 91 -3.97 1.63 -10.16
N VAL A 92 -4.23 0.73 -11.11
CA VAL A 92 -3.62 -0.62 -11.12
C VAL A 92 -2.09 -0.55 -11.20
N GLY A 93 -1.55 0.30 -12.09
CA GLY A 93 -0.10 0.52 -12.18
C GLY A 93 0.50 1.04 -10.88
N LEU A 94 -0.16 2.02 -10.25
CA LEU A 94 0.26 2.55 -8.96
C LEU A 94 0.18 1.52 -7.83
N TRP A 95 -0.82 0.63 -7.82
CA TRP A 95 -0.88 -0.47 -6.84
C TRP A 95 0.33 -1.41 -6.98
N ALA A 96 0.73 -1.74 -8.21
CA ALA A 96 1.92 -2.55 -8.45
C ALA A 96 3.19 -1.83 -7.98
N LEU A 97 3.33 -0.54 -8.27
CA LEU A 97 4.46 0.28 -7.80
C LEU A 97 4.51 0.36 -6.27
N LEU A 98 3.37 0.47 -5.59
CA LEU A 98 3.28 0.46 -4.14
C LEU A 98 3.78 -0.87 -3.58
N ALA A 99 3.30 -2.00 -4.12
CA ALA A 99 3.72 -3.34 -3.72
C ALA A 99 5.24 -3.54 -3.89
N ILE A 100 5.80 -3.15 -5.04
CA ILE A 100 7.24 -3.24 -5.33
C ILE A 100 8.03 -2.38 -4.33
N SER A 101 7.58 -1.15 -4.08
CA SER A 101 8.26 -0.23 -3.17
C SER A 101 8.30 -0.77 -1.74
N LEU A 102 7.16 -1.26 -1.24
CA LEU A 102 7.06 -1.85 0.09
C LEU A 102 7.86 -3.14 0.22
N TYR A 103 7.85 -4.00 -0.81
CA TYR A 103 8.68 -5.20 -0.84
C TYR A 103 10.18 -4.86 -0.74
N GLY A 104 10.63 -3.86 -1.50
CA GLY A 104 12.00 -3.33 -1.43
C GLY A 104 12.37 -2.85 -0.03
N GLY A 105 11.50 -2.04 0.59
CA GLY A 105 11.68 -1.55 1.96
C GLY A 105 11.75 -2.68 3.00
N PHE A 106 10.81 -3.62 2.96
CA PHE A 106 10.79 -4.76 3.89
C PHE A 106 11.96 -5.71 3.72
N ARG A 107 12.49 -5.86 2.50
CA ARG A 107 13.67 -6.68 2.25
C ARG A 107 14.91 -6.08 2.91
N ARG A 108 15.03 -4.76 2.98
CA ARG A 108 16.11 -4.09 3.74
C ARG A 108 16.00 -4.33 5.23
N LEU A 109 14.77 -4.46 5.74
CA LEU A 109 14.50 -4.82 7.14
C LEU A 109 14.59 -6.34 7.41
N SER A 110 14.85 -7.16 6.39
CA SER A 110 14.97 -8.62 6.56
C SER A 110 16.40 -8.99 6.96
N GLY A 111 16.54 -9.74 8.07
CA GLY A 111 17.85 -10.09 8.64
C GLY A 111 18.15 -9.40 9.98
N LEU A 112 17.30 -8.48 10.43
CA LEU A 112 17.39 -7.88 11.76
C LEU A 112 17.21 -8.93 12.87
N SER A 113 18.18 -9.04 13.77
CA SER A 113 17.98 -9.61 15.10
C SER A 113 17.60 -8.51 16.10
N SER A 114 16.88 -8.85 17.17
CA SER A 114 16.40 -7.90 18.18
C SER A 114 17.51 -7.13 18.90
N GLU A 115 18.77 -7.60 18.82
CA GLU A 115 19.94 -7.03 19.49
C GLU A 115 20.77 -6.07 18.61
N GLN A 116 20.48 -5.97 17.32
CA GLN A 116 21.24 -5.11 16.39
C GLN A 116 20.76 -3.66 16.41
N SER A 117 21.69 -2.72 16.17
CA SER A 117 21.34 -1.31 15.96
C SER A 117 20.43 -1.16 14.74
N LEU A 118 19.25 -0.58 14.95
CA LEU A 118 18.21 -0.44 13.92
C LEU A 118 18.40 0.79 13.03
N GLU A 119 19.22 1.74 13.46
CA GLU A 119 19.42 3.03 12.79
C GLU A 119 19.96 2.92 11.34
N PRO A 120 21.08 2.21 11.07
CA PRO A 120 21.63 2.12 9.71
C PRO A 120 20.68 1.39 8.75
N VAL A 121 20.02 0.34 9.24
CA VAL A 121 19.06 -0.44 8.45
C VAL A 121 17.81 0.37 8.12
N ALA A 122 17.31 1.15 9.07
CA ALA A 122 16.19 2.06 8.83
C ALA A 122 16.56 3.21 7.87
N ALA A 123 17.82 3.66 7.87
CA ALA A 123 18.31 4.63 6.90
C ALA A 123 18.31 4.07 5.46
N GLU A 124 18.72 2.81 5.27
CA GLU A 124 18.68 2.14 3.95
C GLU A 124 17.27 1.85 3.45
N ALA A 125 16.34 1.52 4.36
CA ALA A 125 14.96 1.23 4.00
C ALA A 125 14.16 2.51 3.68
N ARG A 126 14.56 3.66 4.24
CA ARG A 126 13.86 4.95 4.11
C ARG A 126 13.49 5.34 2.67
N PRO A 127 14.39 5.32 1.66
CA PRO A 127 14.02 5.74 0.30
C PRO A 127 12.87 4.91 -0.28
N TRP A 128 12.79 3.63 0.03
CA TRP A 128 11.70 2.76 -0.42
C TRP A 128 10.35 3.13 0.20
N PHE A 129 10.33 3.43 1.50
CA PHE A 129 9.12 3.88 2.20
C PHE A 129 8.67 5.29 1.76
N LEU A 130 9.61 6.18 1.44
CA LEU A 130 9.29 7.48 0.85
C LEU A 130 8.66 7.34 -0.55
N ALA A 131 9.24 6.49 -1.41
CA ALA A 131 8.65 6.19 -2.71
C ALA A 131 7.24 5.61 -2.55
N ALA A 132 7.05 4.64 -1.64
CA ALA A 132 5.74 4.08 -1.32
C ALA A 132 4.74 5.14 -0.83
N SER A 133 5.20 6.13 -0.06
CA SER A 133 4.35 7.25 0.40
C SER A 133 3.92 8.16 -0.74
N VAL A 134 4.83 8.51 -1.66
CA VAL A 134 4.48 9.29 -2.86
C VAL A 134 3.44 8.53 -3.69
N VAL A 135 3.67 7.24 -3.94
CA VAL A 135 2.71 6.38 -4.66
C VAL A 135 1.36 6.32 -3.94
N SER A 136 1.36 6.22 -2.61
CA SER A 136 0.12 6.23 -1.80
C SER A 136 -0.66 7.53 -1.95
N LEU A 137 0.02 8.68 -1.95
CA LEU A 137 -0.63 9.98 -2.18
C LEU A 137 -1.20 10.09 -3.60
N LEU A 138 -0.46 9.62 -4.61
CA LEU A 138 -0.94 9.57 -5.99
C LEU A 138 -2.19 8.69 -6.12
N LEU A 139 -2.21 7.54 -5.44
CA LEU A 139 -3.39 6.66 -5.38
C LEU A 139 -4.60 7.36 -4.76
N LEU A 140 -4.41 8.12 -3.68
CA LEU A 140 -5.50 8.90 -3.07
C LEU A 140 -6.02 10.00 -4.00
N VAL A 141 -5.13 10.66 -4.75
CA VAL A 141 -5.53 11.64 -5.77
C VAL A 141 -6.33 10.98 -6.89
N VAL A 142 -5.84 9.86 -7.45
CA VAL A 142 -6.55 9.11 -8.50
C VAL A 142 -7.91 8.63 -8.01
N ALA A 143 -7.99 8.13 -6.77
CA ALA A 143 -9.25 7.73 -6.16
C ALA A 143 -10.23 8.90 -5.98
N GLY A 144 -9.75 10.10 -5.64
CA GLY A 144 -10.59 11.30 -5.54
C GLY A 144 -11.09 11.83 -6.89
N LEU A 145 -10.44 11.45 -8.00
CA LEU A 145 -10.86 11.79 -9.37
C LEU A 145 -11.82 10.77 -9.99
N LEU A 146 -11.94 9.58 -9.39
CA LEU A 146 -12.87 8.52 -9.76
C LEU A 146 -14.21 8.70 -9.04
#